data_AF-A0AAU7AIG0-F1
#
_entry.id   AF-A0AAU7AIG0-F1
#
_cell.length_a   1.000
_cell.length_b   1.000
_cell.length_c   1.000
_cell.angle_alpha   90.00
_cell.angle_beta   90.00
_cell.angle_gamma   90.00
#
_symmetry.space_group_name_H-M   'P 1'
#
loop_
_entity.id
_entity.type
_entity.pdbx_description
1 polymer ?
#
loop_
_entity_poly.entity_id
_entity_poly.type
_entity_poly.pdbx_seq_one_letter_code
_entity_poly.pdbx_strand_id
1 'polypeptide(L)'
;MVISMSTRSVPYVLAAFCIIPVADTLYRRAEIIRADQWLLGFNPAVVGNLPLFIHGIGNIIFLVLGALQLSVTSACRRIRLHRVLGRLAGLGAVIGGLSGVWMTLFRLLVGS
;
A
#
# COMPACT_ATOMS: atom_id res chain seq x y z
N MET A 1 -22.05 14.99 -12.70
CA MET A 1 -21.98 15.58 -11.35
C MET A 1 -20.52 15.51 -10.90
N VAL A 2 -19.74 16.56 -11.17
CA VAL A 2 -18.33 16.64 -10.77
C VAL A 2 -18.31 17.08 -9.32
N ILE A 3 -17.94 16.19 -8.41
CA ILE A 3 -17.83 16.52 -6.99
C ILE A 3 -16.64 17.47 -6.84
N SER A 4 -16.91 18.76 -6.66
CA SER A 4 -15.87 19.75 -6.35
C SER A 4 -15.42 19.51 -4.91
N MET A 5 -14.30 18.79 -4.75
CA MET A 5 -13.71 18.55 -3.44
C MET A 5 -12.73 19.67 -3.10
N SER A 6 -12.96 20.33 -1.96
CA SER A 6 -11.99 21.25 -1.37
C SER A 6 -10.68 20.51 -1.10
N THR A 7 -9.54 21.16 -1.31
CA THR A 7 -8.20 20.61 -0.98
C THR A 7 -8.07 20.16 0.48
N ARG A 8 -8.93 20.69 1.38
CA ARG A 8 -9.04 20.23 2.78
C ARG A 8 -9.74 18.87 2.95
N SER A 9 -10.67 18.51 2.06
CA SER A 9 -11.43 17.25 2.11
C SER A 9 -10.68 16.07 1.46
N VAL A 10 -9.74 16.35 0.56
CA VAL A 10 -8.94 15.35 -0.15
C VAL A 10 -8.24 14.32 0.78
N PRO A 11 -7.56 14.69 1.88
CA PRO A 11 -6.91 13.71 2.75
C PRO A 11 -7.90 12.78 3.45
N TYR A 12 -9.10 13.26 3.82
CA TYR A 12 -10.12 12.42 4.46
C TYR A 12 -10.71 11.38 3.50
N VAL A 13 -10.90 11.79 2.25
CA VAL A 13 -11.40 10.91 1.18
C VAL A 13 -10.36 9.83 0.87
N LEU A 14 -9.09 10.21 0.78
CA LEU A 14 -8.00 9.26 0.62
C LEU A 14 -7.89 8.31 1.81
N ALA A 15 -8.02 8.80 3.04
CA ALA A 15 -8.05 7.97 4.25
C ALA A 15 -9.23 6.98 4.22
N ALA A 16 -10.41 7.40 3.77
CA ALA A 16 -11.55 6.51 3.57
C ALA A 16 -11.26 5.45 2.49
N PHE A 17 -10.63 5.84 1.37
CA PHE A 17 -10.20 4.89 0.34
C PHE A 17 -9.12 3.91 0.81
N CYS A 18 -8.30 4.26 1.83
CA CYS A 18 -7.34 3.34 2.44
C CYS A 18 -8.00 2.16 3.15
N ILE A 19 -9.27 2.29 3.55
CA ILE A 19 -9.99 1.21 4.24
C ILE A 19 -10.08 -0.02 3.34
N ILE A 20 -10.25 0.16 2.02
CA ILE A 20 -10.38 -0.94 1.06
C ILE A 20 -9.12 -1.83 1.03
N PRO A 21 -7.91 -1.31 0.72
CA PRO A 21 -6.70 -2.13 0.70
C PRO A 21 -6.30 -2.66 2.09
N VAL A 22 -6.59 -1.91 3.17
CA VAL A 22 -6.32 -2.38 4.53
C VAL A 22 -7.23 -3.56 4.90
N ALA A 23 -8.53 -3.46 4.60
CA ALA A 23 -9.48 -4.53 4.84
C ALA A 23 -9.11 -5.79 4.02
N ASP A 24 -8.74 -5.62 2.75
CA ASP A 24 -8.29 -6.72 1.89
C ASP A 24 -7.02 -7.39 2.45
N THR A 25 -6.03 -6.60 2.88
CA THR A 25 -4.80 -7.11 3.51
C THR A 25 -5.10 -7.90 4.79
N LEU A 26 -6.00 -7.38 5.63
CA LEU A 26 -6.41 -8.04 6.87
C LEU A 26 -7.18 -9.33 6.61
N TYR A 27 -8.11 -9.31 5.66
CA TYR A 27 -8.85 -10.49 5.22
C TYR A 27 -7.91 -11.59 4.73
N ARG A 28 -6.96 -11.24 3.88
CA ARG A 28 -5.97 -12.19 3.36
C ARG A 28 -5.07 -12.76 4.46
N ARG A 29 -4.67 -11.96 5.46
CA ARG A 29 -3.93 -12.49 6.62
C ARG A 29 -4.76 -13.45 7.46
N ALA A 30 -6.05 -13.14 7.66
CA ALA A 30 -6.96 -14.02 8.39
C ALA A 30 -7.17 -15.35 7.65
N GLU A 31 -7.25 -15.33 6.32
CA GLU A 31 -7.29 -16.54 5.48
C GLU A 31 -6.03 -17.39 5.68
N ILE A 32 -4.83 -16.80 5.62
CA ILE A 32 -3.55 -17.50 5.81
C ILE A 32 -3.45 -18.14 7.20
N ILE A 33 -3.89 -17.41 8.26
CA ILE A 33 -3.88 -17.92 9.64
C ILE A 33 -4.88 -19.08 9.79
N ARG A 34 -6.09 -18.96 9.24
CA ARG A 34 -7.10 -20.03 9.27
C ARG A 34 -6.69 -21.27 8.50
N ALA A 35 -5.84 -21.11 7.48
CA ALA A 35 -5.28 -22.23 6.71
C ALA A 35 -4.10 -22.93 7.42
N ASP A 36 -3.80 -22.61 8.69
CA ASP A 36 -2.74 -23.19 9.52
C ASP A 36 -1.34 -23.15 8.88
N GLN A 37 -1.11 -22.19 7.98
CA GLN A 37 0.18 -22.03 7.28
C GLN A 37 1.23 -21.26 8.09
N TRP A 38 0.94 -20.94 9.36
CA TRP A 38 1.77 -20.12 10.25
C TRP A 38 2.51 -20.96 11.31
N LEU A 39 2.91 -22.20 11.00
CA LEU A 39 3.83 -22.95 11.84
C LEU A 39 5.26 -22.40 11.68
N LEU A 40 5.91 -22.07 12.79
CA LEU A 40 7.30 -21.58 12.94
C LEU A 40 8.39 -22.59 12.50
N GLY A 41 8.13 -23.40 11.47
CA GLY A 41 9.14 -24.13 10.72
C GLY A 41 9.52 -23.33 9.48
N PHE A 42 10.75 -23.47 8.97
CA PHE A 42 11.15 -22.84 7.71
C PHE A 42 10.27 -23.38 6.57
N ASN A 43 9.16 -22.70 6.32
CA ASN A 43 8.15 -23.10 5.35
C ASN A 43 8.41 -22.33 4.05
N PRO A 44 8.68 -22.98 2.91
CA PRO A 44 8.85 -22.31 1.62
C PRO A 44 7.63 -21.46 1.21
N ALA A 45 6.46 -21.66 1.81
CA ALA A 45 5.30 -20.77 1.67
C ALA A 45 5.52 -19.35 2.23
N VAL A 46 6.43 -19.16 3.20
CA VAL A 46 6.80 -17.84 3.73
C VAL A 46 7.51 -16.99 2.66
N VAL A 47 8.30 -17.63 1.79
CA VAL A 47 8.90 -16.97 0.62
C VAL A 47 7.83 -16.58 -0.39
N GLY A 48 6.78 -17.40 -0.55
CA GLY A 48 5.60 -17.08 -1.37
C GLY A 48 4.75 -15.92 -0.84
N ASN A 49 4.78 -15.66 0.47
CA ASN A 49 4.03 -14.58 1.13
C ASN A 49 4.84 -13.28 1.31
N LEU A 50 6.15 -13.31 1.04
CA LEU A 50 7.01 -12.14 1.12
C LEU A 50 6.57 -11.00 0.17
N PRO A 51 6.19 -11.26 -1.10
CA PRO A 51 5.67 -10.23 -1.99
C PRO A 51 4.39 -9.57 -1.46
N LEU A 52 3.50 -10.32 -0.82
CA LEU A 52 2.28 -9.80 -0.21
C LEU A 52 2.59 -8.83 0.94
N PHE A 53 3.58 -9.16 1.77
CA PHE A 53 4.00 -8.31 2.88
C PHE A 53 4.62 -6.99 2.37
N ILE A 54 5.50 -7.09 1.37
CA ILE A 54 6.11 -5.93 0.70
C ILE A 54 5.05 -5.06 0.03
N HIS A 55 4.06 -5.68 -0.62
CA HIS A 55 2.94 -4.99 -1.26
C HIS A 55 2.12 -4.18 -0.27
N GLY A 56 1.74 -4.80 0.86
CA GLY A 56 0.98 -4.13 1.91
C GLY A 56 1.73 -2.94 2.52
N ILE A 57 3.00 -3.11 2.88
CA ILE A 57 3.80 -2.02 3.46
C ILE A 57 4.02 -0.88 2.47
N GLY A 58 4.37 -1.21 1.21
CA GLY A 58 4.58 -0.21 0.16
C GLY A 58 3.33 0.65 -0.06
N ASN A 59 2.16 0.03 -0.10
CA ASN A 59 0.89 0.73 -0.25
C ASN A 59 0.54 1.60 0.96
N ILE A 60 0.77 1.13 2.19
CA ILE A 60 0.55 1.94 3.41
C ILE A 60 1.44 3.19 3.38
N ILE A 61 2.72 3.03 3.05
CA ILE A 61 3.66 4.15 2.92
C ILE A 61 3.17 5.15 1.86
N PHE A 62 2.79 4.65 0.68
CA PHE A 62 2.27 5.49 -0.40
C PHE A 62 1.04 6.29 0.03
N LEU A 63 0.06 5.62 0.66
CA LEU A 63 -1.20 6.23 1.06
C LEU A 63 -1.03 7.28 2.16
N VAL A 64 -0.27 6.96 3.22
CA VAL A 64 -0.04 7.88 4.34
C VAL A 64 0.77 9.10 3.89
N LEU A 65 1.87 8.87 3.17
CA LEU A 65 2.73 9.97 2.73
C LEU A 65 2.09 10.81 1.62
N GLY A 66 1.30 10.19 0.73
CA GLY A 66 0.51 10.88 -0.28
C GLY A 66 -0.57 11.78 0.35
N ALA A 67 -1.27 11.30 1.38
CA ALA A 67 -2.23 12.10 2.12
C ALA A 67 -1.57 13.29 2.83
N LEU A 68 -0.42 13.06 3.47
CA LEU A 68 0.37 14.13 4.10
C LEU A 68 0.88 15.14 3.06
N GLN A 69 1.34 14.69 1.89
CA GLN A 69 1.75 15.58 0.80
C GLN A 69 0.61 16.52 0.39
N LEU A 70 -0.61 16.00 0.25
CA LEU A 70 -1.80 16.76 -0.14
C LEU A 70 -2.26 17.74 0.94
N SER A 71 -2.10 17.38 2.23
CA SER A 71 -2.41 18.25 3.36
C SER A 71 -1.43 19.42 3.55
N VAL A 72 -0.22 19.36 2.97
CA VAL A 72 0.88 20.31 3.20
C VAL A 72 0.89 21.48 2.18
N THR A 73 -0.09 21.56 1.29
CA THR A 73 -0.04 22.24 -0.02
C THR A 73 -0.08 23.79 -0.07
N SER A 74 0.10 24.55 1.02
CA SER A 74 -0.26 25.99 0.98
C SER A 74 0.82 27.04 1.32
N ALA A 75 2.10 26.70 1.46
CA ALA A 75 3.12 27.74 1.71
C ALA A 75 4.45 27.49 0.97
N CYS A 76 5.04 28.53 0.37
CA CYS A 76 6.34 28.51 -0.33
C CYS A 76 7.47 27.86 0.50
N ARG A 77 7.43 27.97 1.84
CA ARG A 77 8.41 27.35 2.75
C ARG A 77 8.28 25.82 2.86
N ARG A 78 7.14 25.25 2.48
CA ARG A 78 6.83 23.80 2.57
C ARG A 78 7.02 23.04 1.25
N ILE A 79 7.46 23.70 0.17
CA ILE A 79 7.77 23.06 -1.12
C ILE A 79 8.81 21.93 -0.97
N ARG A 80 9.84 22.13 -0.13
CA ARG A 80 10.84 21.08 0.15
C ARG A 80 10.20 19.86 0.83
N LEU A 81 9.30 20.08 1.78
CA LEU A 81 8.59 19.01 2.48
C LEU A 81 7.65 18.25 1.54
N HIS A 82 6.90 18.96 0.69
CA HIS A 82 6.07 18.35 -0.35
C HIS A 82 6.91 17.47 -1.30
N ARG A 83 8.09 17.93 -1.73
CA ARG A 83 8.98 17.15 -2.61
C ARG A 83 9.54 15.90 -1.93
N VAL A 84 9.91 15.97 -0.64
CA VAL A 84 10.39 14.82 0.11
C VAL A 84 9.27 13.80 0.33
N LEU A 85 8.09 14.25 0.78
CA LEU A 85 6.93 13.38 0.98
C LEU A 85 6.51 12.69 -0.34
N GLY A 86 6.48 13.43 -1.45
CA GLY A 86 6.13 12.85 -2.74
C GLY A 86 7.16 11.85 -3.27
N ARG A 87 8.46 12.06 -3.02
CA ARG A 87 9.49 11.07 -3.38
C ARG A 87 9.33 9.78 -2.57
N LEU A 88 9.13 9.88 -1.26
CA LEU A 88 8.95 8.72 -0.39
C LEU A 88 7.64 7.98 -0.70
N ALA A 89 6.55 8.72 -0.97
CA ALA A 89 5.29 8.15 -1.43
C ALA A 89 5.51 7.39 -2.76
N GLY A 90 6.18 8.02 -3.73
CA GLY A 90 6.51 7.40 -5.01
C GLY A 90 7.33 6.11 -4.87
N LEU A 91 8.31 6.08 -3.96
CA LEU A 91 9.05 4.85 -3.66
C LEU A 91 8.14 3.76 -3.10
N GLY A 92 7.25 4.10 -2.16
CA GLY A 92 6.24 3.17 -1.64
C GLY A 92 5.34 2.61 -2.74
N ALA A 93 4.89 3.46 -3.67
CA ALA A 93 4.06 3.06 -4.80
C ALA A 93 4.79 2.12 -5.77
N VAL A 94 6.05 2.40 -6.07
CA VAL A 94 6.85 1.55 -6.96
C VAL A 94 7.10 0.19 -6.32
N ILE A 95 7.53 0.16 -5.05
CA ILE A 95 7.77 -1.08 -4.31
C ILE A 95 6.48 -1.90 -4.17
N GLY A 96 5.37 -1.24 -3.82
CA GLY A 96 4.05 -1.85 -3.74
C GLY A 96 3.60 -2.39 -5.10
N GLY A 97 3.64 -1.59 -6.15
CA GLY A 97 3.25 -2.00 -7.50
C GLY A 97 4.07 -3.18 -8.02
N LEU A 98 5.41 -3.11 -7.92
CA LEU A 98 6.29 -4.19 -8.37
C LEU A 98 6.07 -5.50 -7.61
N SER A 99 5.82 -5.43 -6.30
CA SER A 99 5.49 -6.63 -5.52
C SER A 99 4.12 -7.21 -5.87
N GLY A 100 3.14 -6.38 -6.26
CA GLY A 100 1.85 -6.86 -6.78
C GLY A 100 1.97 -7.56 -8.14
N VAL A 101 2.81 -7.00 -9.04
CA VAL A 101 3.15 -7.64 -10.32
C VAL A 101 3.86 -8.98 -10.08
N TRP A 102 4.82 -9.01 -9.15
CA TRP A 102 5.49 -10.24 -8.73
C TRP A 102 4.48 -11.30 -8.28
N MET A 103 3.57 -10.98 -7.35
CA MET A 103 2.55 -11.94 -6.89
C MET A 103 1.74 -12.54 -8.04
N THR A 104 1.37 -11.69 -9.01
CA THR A 104 0.59 -12.11 -10.18
C THR A 104 1.40 -13.06 -11.06
N LEU A 105 2.64 -12.70 -11.38
CA LEU A 105 3.54 -13.53 -12.18
C LEU A 105 3.85 -14.86 -11.49
N PHE A 106 4.12 -14.85 -10.18
CA PHE A 106 4.39 -16.06 -9.42
C PHE A 106 3.18 -17.01 -9.44
N ARG A 107 1.97 -16.48 -9.27
CA ARG A 107 0.74 -17.27 -9.39
C ARG A 107 0.58 -17.89 -10.77
N LEU A 108 0.90 -17.14 -11.83
CA LEU A 108 0.80 -17.61 -13.21
C LEU A 108 1.87 -18.67 -13.55
N LEU A 109 3.07 -18.55 -12.97
CA LEU A 109 4.20 -19.44 -13.26
C LEU A 109 4.21 -20.74 -12.44
N VAL A 110 3.61 -20.73 -11.25
CA VAL A 110 3.57 -21.90 -10.33
C VAL A 110 2.22 -22.59 -10.36
N GLY A 111 1.16 -21.91 -10.80
CA GLY A 111 -0.20 -22.46 -10.90
C GLY A 111 -0.52 -23.22 -12.20
N SER A 112 0.47 -23.44 -13.07
CA SER A 112 0.40 -24.26 -14.28
C SER A 112 1.04 -25.63 -14.07
#